data_AF-A0A5K1F623-F1
#
_entry.id   AF-A0A5K1F623-F1
#
_cell.length_a   1.000
_cell.length_b   1.000
_cell.length_c   1.000
_cell.angle_alpha   90.00
_cell.angle_beta   90.00
_cell.angle_gamma   90.00
#
_symmetry.space_group_name_H-M   'P 1'
#
loop_
_entity.id
_entity.type
_entity.pdbx_description
1 polymer ?
#
loop_
_entity_poly.entity_id
_entity_poly.type
_entity_poly.pdbx_seq_one_letter_code
_entity_poly.pdbx_strand_id
1 'polypeptide(L)'
;DPSENRARLRSDGPDRRSLRQRLRPADRAAVLPLLYTLVLFAPLDVLLGAATVPARLFLGVQLHSQFDRPYISTSLGDFWGRRWNLAVTTILRPAVYCPVRSACSRLVGSSPARLVATLATFLVSGLMHELMLYYLMVEPPTWEWATFFVLHGFLTSGELCLKWVVGAPSLPRLVSVLLTLTVMYVTAAWLFYPPLMRGSFETMAAAELRSAMGALSTSLFQ
;
A
#
# COMPACT_ATOMS: atom_id res chain seq x y z
N ASP A 1 -17.33 -20.51 -44.79
CA ASP A 1 -16.29 -21.28 -44.11
C ASP A 1 -16.20 -20.83 -42.65
N PRO A 2 -16.43 -21.69 -41.64
CA PRO A 2 -16.42 -21.30 -40.22
C PRO A 2 -15.06 -20.77 -39.73
N SER A 3 -13.99 -21.08 -40.46
CA SER A 3 -12.63 -20.64 -40.16
C SER A 3 -12.42 -19.14 -40.40
N GLU A 4 -13.12 -18.58 -41.39
CA GLU A 4 -13.01 -17.17 -41.80
C GLU A 4 -13.67 -16.21 -40.79
N ASN A 5 -14.75 -16.68 -40.15
CA ASN A 5 -15.47 -15.90 -39.14
C ASN A 5 -14.70 -15.83 -37.80
N ARG A 6 -13.95 -16.89 -37.45
CA ARG A 6 -13.03 -16.88 -36.29
C ARG A 6 -11.83 -15.96 -36.48
N ALA A 7 -11.39 -15.75 -37.72
CA ALA A 7 -10.28 -14.84 -38.02
C ALA A 7 -10.68 -13.37 -37.84
N ARG A 8 -11.89 -12.99 -38.28
CA ARG A 8 -12.42 -11.61 -38.12
C ARG A 8 -12.70 -11.24 -36.67
N LEU A 9 -13.14 -12.19 -35.84
CA LEU A 9 -13.34 -11.97 -34.40
C LEU A 9 -12.01 -11.79 -33.62
N ARG A 10 -10.86 -12.20 -34.17
CA ARG A 10 -9.54 -11.97 -33.56
C ARG A 10 -8.93 -10.62 -33.91
N SER A 11 -9.34 -10.00 -35.02
CA SER A 11 -8.81 -8.69 -35.46
C SER A 11 -9.55 -7.49 -34.87
N ASP A 12 -10.72 -7.68 -34.27
CA ASP A 12 -11.59 -6.59 -33.79
C ASP A 12 -11.51 -6.34 -32.27
N GLY A 13 -10.58 -7.01 -31.60
CA GLY A 13 -10.25 -6.68 -30.21
C GLY A 13 -9.52 -5.33 -30.15
N PRO A 14 -9.85 -4.43 -29.21
CA PRO A 14 -9.27 -3.09 -29.17
C PRO A 14 -7.74 -3.18 -29.18
N ASP A 15 -7.14 -2.56 -30.20
CA ASP A 15 -5.70 -2.59 -30.42
C ASP A 15 -4.97 -2.08 -29.17
N ARG A 16 -4.42 -3.00 -28.38
CA ARG A 16 -3.75 -2.72 -27.10
C ARG A 16 -2.54 -1.81 -27.30
N ARG A 17 -1.98 -1.74 -28.52
CA ARG A 17 -0.89 -0.80 -28.86
C ARG A 17 -1.41 0.64 -29.00
N SER A 18 -2.60 0.83 -29.59
CA SER A 18 -3.22 2.15 -29.74
C SER A 18 -3.61 2.81 -28.40
N LEU A 19 -4.09 2.02 -27.42
CA LEU A 19 -4.42 2.52 -26.08
C LEU A 19 -3.16 2.91 -25.29
N ARG A 20 -2.07 2.14 -25.44
CA ARG A 20 -0.76 2.47 -24.86
C ARG A 20 -0.14 3.74 -25.44
N GLN A 21 -0.48 4.13 -26.67
CA GLN A 21 0.09 5.32 -27.34
C GLN A 21 -0.69 6.62 -27.12
N ARG A 22 -1.94 6.57 -26.65
CA ARG A 22 -2.84 7.75 -26.57
C ARG A 22 -2.52 8.77 -25.46
N LEU A 23 -1.87 8.38 -24.37
CA LEU A 23 -1.55 9.30 -23.27
C LEU A 23 -0.15 9.91 -23.46
N ARG A 24 0.05 11.20 -23.16
CA ARG A 24 1.40 11.79 -23.20
C ARG A 24 2.27 11.20 -22.08
N PRO A 25 3.61 11.17 -22.18
CA PRO A 25 4.47 10.62 -21.14
C PRO A 25 4.25 11.23 -19.75
N ALA A 26 4.00 12.54 -19.69
CA ALA A 26 3.66 13.25 -18.46
C ALA A 26 2.32 12.80 -17.87
N ASP A 27 1.28 12.65 -18.72
CA ASP A 27 -0.02 12.16 -18.29
C ASP A 27 0.07 10.72 -17.77
N ARG A 28 0.92 9.88 -18.37
CA ARG A 28 1.17 8.51 -17.89
C ARG A 28 1.81 8.51 -16.50
N ALA A 29 2.80 9.36 -16.27
CA ALA A 29 3.47 9.46 -14.98
C ALA A 29 2.53 9.92 -13.86
N ALA A 30 1.49 10.71 -14.17
CA ALA A 30 0.50 11.14 -13.20
C ALA A 30 -0.66 10.14 -13.03
N VAL A 31 -1.20 9.64 -14.13
CA VAL A 31 -2.43 8.82 -14.15
C VAL A 31 -2.16 7.38 -13.71
N LEU A 32 -1.03 6.79 -14.07
CA LEU A 32 -0.73 5.39 -13.71
C LEU A 32 -0.64 5.18 -12.19
N PRO A 33 0.13 5.98 -11.42
CA PRO A 33 0.14 5.87 -9.96
C PRO A 33 -1.24 6.02 -9.31
N LEU A 34 -2.09 6.92 -9.84
CA LEU A 34 -3.45 7.10 -9.33
C LEU A 34 -4.31 5.85 -9.58
N LEU A 35 -4.25 5.29 -10.80
CA LEU A 35 -4.95 4.05 -11.13
C LEU A 35 -4.44 2.88 -10.30
N TYR A 36 -3.13 2.73 -10.13
CA TYR A 36 -2.54 1.73 -9.24
C TYR A 36 -2.96 1.93 -7.78
N THR A 37 -3.08 3.18 -7.32
CA THR A 37 -3.63 3.48 -5.98
C THR A 37 -5.04 2.90 -5.85
N LEU A 38 -5.92 3.14 -6.83
CA LEU A 38 -7.29 2.64 -6.81
C LEU A 38 -7.35 1.10 -6.89
N VAL A 39 -6.55 0.50 -7.78
CA VAL A 39 -6.51 -0.94 -8.03
C VAL A 39 -5.83 -1.71 -6.90
N LEU A 40 -4.92 -1.12 -6.14
CA LEU A 40 -4.35 -1.76 -4.96
C LEU A 40 -5.23 -1.52 -3.73
N PHE A 41 -5.68 -0.29 -3.52
CA PHE A 41 -6.41 0.06 -2.31
C PHE A 41 -7.80 -0.56 -2.25
N ALA A 42 -8.60 -0.43 -3.31
CA ALA A 42 -10.00 -0.88 -3.26
C ALA A 42 -10.13 -2.41 -3.11
N PRO A 43 -9.41 -3.25 -3.89
CA PRO A 43 -9.44 -4.69 -3.70
C PRO A 43 -8.82 -5.14 -2.38
N LEU A 44 -7.75 -4.49 -1.89
CA LEU A 44 -7.16 -4.81 -0.60
C LEU A 44 -8.13 -4.54 0.56
N ASP A 45 -8.81 -3.40 0.54
CA ASP A 45 -9.83 -3.03 1.53
C ASP A 45 -11.01 -4.01 1.49
N VAL A 46 -11.51 -4.33 0.29
CA VAL A 46 -12.61 -5.30 0.12
C VAL A 46 -12.20 -6.71 0.56
N LEU A 47 -11.00 -7.17 0.20
CA LEU A 47 -10.51 -8.51 0.56
C LEU A 47 -10.34 -8.66 2.07
N LEU A 48 -9.69 -7.68 2.71
CA LEU A 48 -9.48 -7.70 4.15
C LEU A 48 -10.79 -7.48 4.92
N GLY A 49 -11.69 -6.66 4.39
CA GLY A 49 -13.05 -6.48 4.90
C GLY A 49 -13.87 -7.78 4.80
N ALA A 50 -13.80 -8.49 3.68
CA ALA A 50 -14.48 -9.77 3.49
C ALA A 50 -13.95 -10.85 4.44
N ALA A 51 -12.64 -10.85 4.75
CA ALA A 51 -12.03 -11.77 5.71
C ALA A 51 -12.56 -11.63 7.15
N THR A 52 -13.20 -10.50 7.48
CA THR A 52 -13.84 -10.31 8.80
C THR A 52 -15.03 -11.24 9.03
N VAL A 53 -15.74 -11.62 7.96
CA VAL A 53 -16.92 -12.50 8.02
C VAL A 53 -16.55 -13.93 8.45
N PRO A 54 -15.63 -14.64 7.78
CA PRO A 54 -15.23 -15.98 8.23
C PRO A 54 -14.51 -15.93 9.58
N ALA A 55 -13.71 -14.91 9.87
CA ALA A 55 -13.07 -14.78 11.19
C ALA A 55 -14.11 -14.66 12.32
N ARG A 56 -15.20 -13.92 12.08
CA ARG A 56 -16.30 -13.82 13.04
C ARG A 56 -17.10 -15.13 13.14
N LEU A 57 -17.40 -15.77 12.01
CA LEU A 57 -18.25 -16.96 11.97
C LEU A 57 -17.56 -18.22 12.50
N PHE A 58 -16.28 -18.42 12.18
CA PHE A 58 -15.56 -19.65 12.50
C PHE A 58 -14.63 -19.53 13.71
N LEU A 59 -14.05 -18.34 13.95
CA LEU A 59 -13.09 -18.13 15.05
C LEU A 59 -13.70 -17.32 16.21
N GLY A 60 -14.91 -16.77 16.03
CA GLY A 60 -15.54 -15.89 17.02
C GLY A 60 -14.81 -14.56 17.22
N VAL A 61 -13.83 -14.24 16.35
CA VAL A 61 -12.98 -13.05 16.48
C VAL A 61 -13.58 -11.92 15.64
N GLN A 62 -13.79 -10.76 16.26
CA GLN A 62 -14.13 -9.53 15.52
C GLN A 62 -12.86 -8.89 14.98
N LEU A 63 -12.63 -8.99 13.67
CA LEU A 63 -11.63 -8.16 13.00
C LEU A 63 -12.19 -6.74 12.84
N HIS A 64 -11.46 -5.76 13.34
CA HIS A 64 -11.75 -4.36 13.09
C HIS A 64 -11.45 -3.98 11.63
N SER A 65 -12.06 -2.89 11.16
CA SER A 65 -11.75 -2.32 9.84
C SER A 65 -10.25 -2.04 9.74
N GLN A 66 -9.64 -2.51 8.65
CA GLN A 66 -8.20 -2.32 8.43
C GLN A 66 -7.87 -0.89 8.02
N PHE A 67 -8.83 -0.17 7.44
CA PHE A 67 -8.68 1.21 7.01
C PHE A 67 -9.77 2.08 7.63
N ASP A 68 -9.40 3.26 8.15
CA ASP A 68 -10.35 4.30 8.57
C ASP A 68 -10.14 5.57 7.75
N ARG A 69 -10.79 5.61 6.58
CA ARG A 69 -10.83 6.79 5.69
C ARG A 69 -9.45 7.45 5.54
N PRO A 70 -8.43 6.75 5.02
CA PRO A 70 -7.06 7.28 4.94
C PRO A 70 -6.95 8.55 4.07
N TYR A 71 -7.90 8.79 3.17
CA TYR A 71 -7.97 9.98 2.32
C TYR A 71 -8.34 11.28 3.06
N ILE A 72 -8.77 11.22 4.34
CA ILE A 72 -8.99 12.42 5.16
C ILE A 72 -7.89 12.66 6.20
N SER A 73 -6.73 12.00 6.04
CA SER A 73 -5.60 12.12 6.96
C SER A 73 -5.03 13.54 6.93
N THR A 74 -4.96 14.19 8.09
CA THR A 74 -4.41 15.55 8.19
C THR A 74 -2.90 15.56 8.44
N SER A 75 -2.29 14.40 8.69
CA SER A 75 -0.84 14.30 8.86
C SER A 75 -0.34 12.88 8.58
N LEU A 76 0.98 12.70 8.44
CA LEU A 76 1.57 11.37 8.19
C LEU A 76 1.39 10.45 9.39
N GLY A 77 1.53 11.01 10.60
CA GLY A 77 1.22 10.27 11.84
C GLY A 77 -0.25 9.83 11.94
N ASP A 78 -1.19 10.66 11.45
CA ASP A 78 -2.62 10.29 11.39
C ASP A 78 -2.87 9.18 10.35
N PHE A 79 -2.26 9.30 9.18
CA PHE A 79 -2.33 8.30 8.12
C PHE A 79 -1.81 6.93 8.61
N TRP A 80 -0.52 6.86 8.97
CA TRP A 80 0.14 5.59 9.31
C TRP A 80 -0.31 5.02 10.65
N GLY A 81 -0.60 5.87 11.63
CA GLY A 81 -0.89 5.42 13.00
C GLY A 81 -2.35 5.08 13.27
N ARG A 82 -3.29 5.63 12.48
CA ARG A 82 -4.73 5.58 12.83
C ARG A 82 -5.66 5.23 11.69
N ARG A 83 -5.21 5.30 10.44
CA ARG A 83 -6.11 5.21 9.28
C ARG A 83 -5.69 4.18 8.25
N TRP A 84 -4.41 3.87 8.17
CA TRP A 84 -3.84 2.92 7.22
C TRP A 84 -3.46 1.61 7.90
N ASN A 85 -3.98 0.49 7.38
CA ASN A 85 -3.62 -0.88 7.74
C ASN A 85 -3.47 -1.11 9.27
N LEU A 86 -4.58 -0.96 9.98
CA LEU A 86 -4.64 -0.99 11.44
C LEU A 86 -4.25 -2.33 12.05
N ALA A 87 -4.40 -3.47 11.35
CA ALA A 87 -3.84 -4.74 11.80
C ALA A 87 -2.32 -4.68 11.91
N VAL A 88 -1.64 -4.14 10.90
CA VAL A 88 -0.17 -4.01 10.94
C VAL A 88 0.25 -3.12 12.11
N THR A 89 -0.44 -2.00 12.34
CA THR A 89 -0.18 -1.15 13.50
C THR A 89 -0.42 -1.89 14.82
N THR A 90 -1.47 -2.72 14.89
CA THR A 90 -1.80 -3.52 16.08
C THR A 90 -0.77 -4.60 16.37
N ILE A 91 -0.13 -5.16 15.34
CA ILE A 91 0.93 -6.17 15.46
C ILE A 91 2.29 -5.52 15.79
N LEU A 92 2.69 -4.51 15.01
CA LEU A 92 4.01 -3.88 15.15
C LEU A 92 4.15 -3.06 16.43
N ARG A 93 3.04 -2.54 16.99
CA ARG A 93 3.07 -1.77 18.23
C ARG A 93 3.63 -2.58 19.42
N PRO A 94 3.06 -3.75 19.79
CA PRO A 94 3.63 -4.59 20.83
C PRO A 94 4.91 -5.32 20.39
N ALA A 95 5.06 -5.67 19.11
CA ALA A 95 6.22 -6.45 18.64
C ALA A 95 7.50 -5.62 18.50
N VAL A 96 7.39 -4.34 18.11
CA VAL A 96 8.56 -3.50 17.78
C VAL A 96 8.53 -2.19 18.56
N TYR A 97 7.46 -1.39 18.40
CA TYR A 97 7.44 -0.01 18.91
C TYR A 97 7.58 0.06 20.44
N CYS A 98 6.76 -0.67 21.19
CA CYS A 98 6.77 -0.66 22.65
C CYS A 98 8.09 -1.20 23.23
N PRO A 99 8.61 -2.37 22.79
CA PRO A 99 9.91 -2.87 23.24
C PRO A 99 11.06 -1.89 22.98
N VAL A 100 11.17 -1.37 21.75
CA VAL A 100 12.25 -0.44 21.37
C VAL A 100 12.14 0.86 22.17
N ARG A 101 10.93 1.42 22.30
CA ARG A 101 10.71 2.62 23.09
C ARG A 101 11.08 2.41 24.56
N SER A 102 10.69 1.28 25.15
CA SER A 102 11.00 0.94 26.54
C SER A 102 12.51 0.84 26.75
N ALA A 103 13.21 0.10 25.89
CA ALA A 103 14.66 -0.06 25.95
C ALA A 103 15.39 1.27 25.81
N CYS A 104 15.03 2.08 24.80
CA CYS A 104 15.68 3.36 24.55
C CYS A 104 15.32 4.42 25.60
N SER A 105 14.13 4.37 26.20
CA SER A 105 13.70 5.38 27.19
C SER A 105 14.61 5.41 28.41
N ARG A 106 15.21 4.26 28.77
CA ARG A 106 16.17 4.13 29.88
C ARG A 106 17.53 4.75 29.57
N LEU A 107 17.88 4.88 28.28
CA LEU A 107 19.21 5.32 27.82
C LEU A 107 19.23 6.80 27.41
N VAL A 108 18.21 7.23 26.67
CA VAL A 108 18.19 8.55 25.99
C VAL A 108 16.98 9.42 26.36
N GLY A 109 16.15 8.95 27.30
CA GLY A 109 14.93 9.65 27.73
C GLY A 109 13.72 9.42 26.81
N SER A 110 12.54 9.89 27.26
CA SER A 110 11.24 9.53 26.66
C SER A 110 11.01 10.12 25.27
N SER A 111 11.50 11.34 24.99
CA SER A 111 11.28 12.00 23.69
C SER A 111 12.12 11.38 22.57
N PRO A 112 13.47 11.28 22.67
CA PRO A 112 14.27 10.61 21.66
C PRO A 112 13.88 9.14 21.45
N ALA A 113 13.51 8.44 22.53
CA ALA A 113 13.04 7.06 22.44
C ALA A 113 11.79 6.88 21.56
N ARG A 114 10.90 7.89 21.47
CA ARG A 114 9.74 7.86 20.55
C ARG A 114 10.18 7.92 19.09
N LEU A 115 11.19 8.73 18.77
CA LEU A 115 11.72 8.84 17.40
C LEU A 115 12.39 7.53 16.99
N VAL A 116 13.25 6.99 17.85
CA VAL A 116 13.95 5.72 17.60
C VAL A 116 12.95 4.58 17.41
N ALA A 117 11.94 4.48 18.27
CA ALA A 117 10.90 3.45 18.13
C ALA A 117 10.08 3.61 16.84
N THR A 118 9.79 4.85 16.43
CA THR A 118 9.09 5.12 15.17
C THR A 118 9.94 4.66 13.98
N LEU A 119 11.19 5.09 13.90
CA LEU A 119 12.13 4.70 12.84
C LEU A 119 12.33 3.18 12.78
N ALA A 120 12.50 2.51 13.92
CA ALA A 120 12.63 1.06 14.00
C ALA A 120 11.37 0.34 13.49
N THR A 121 10.18 0.86 13.83
CA THR A 121 8.91 0.30 13.38
C THR A 121 8.76 0.39 11.85
N PHE A 122 9.10 1.55 11.27
CA PHE A 122 9.08 1.73 9.82
C PHE A 122 10.15 0.90 9.11
N LEU A 123 11.34 0.74 9.69
CA LEU A 123 12.38 -0.13 9.14
C LEU A 123 11.91 -1.58 9.09
N VAL A 124 11.41 -2.12 10.20
CA VAL A 124 10.89 -3.50 10.24
C VAL A 124 9.73 -3.67 9.25
N SER A 125 8.80 -2.72 9.21
CA SER A 125 7.72 -2.73 8.22
C SER A 125 8.26 -2.74 6.78
N GLY A 126 9.24 -1.89 6.47
CA GLY A 126 9.85 -1.82 5.14
C GLY A 126 10.51 -3.12 4.72
N LEU A 127 11.26 -3.75 5.62
CA LEU A 127 11.88 -5.05 5.36
C LEU A 127 10.83 -6.15 5.13
N MET A 128 9.76 -6.18 5.92
CA MET A 128 8.66 -7.12 5.72
C MET A 128 7.98 -6.92 4.36
N HIS A 129 7.77 -5.67 3.95
CA HIS A 129 7.18 -5.35 2.65
C HIS A 129 8.12 -5.75 1.50
N GLU A 130 9.41 -5.47 1.60
CA GLU A 130 10.40 -5.91 0.59
C GLU A 130 10.42 -7.44 0.45
N LEU A 131 10.37 -8.16 1.57
CA LEU A 131 10.30 -9.61 1.59
C LEU A 131 8.99 -10.12 0.95
N MET A 132 7.87 -9.48 1.26
CA MET A 132 6.58 -9.79 0.63
C MET A 132 6.64 -9.59 -0.89
N LEU A 133 7.24 -8.49 -1.35
CA LEU A 133 7.41 -8.23 -2.78
C LEU A 133 8.29 -9.29 -3.46
N TYR A 134 9.39 -9.69 -2.81
CA TYR A 134 10.27 -10.75 -3.28
C TYR A 134 9.51 -12.07 -3.49
N TYR A 135 8.70 -12.49 -2.50
CA TYR A 135 7.91 -13.71 -2.60
C TYR A 135 6.77 -13.62 -3.62
N LEU A 136 6.13 -12.46 -3.75
CA LEU A 136 5.03 -12.28 -4.69
C LEU A 136 5.50 -12.17 -6.14
N MET A 137 6.63 -11.51 -6.39
CA MET A 137 7.11 -11.29 -7.76
C MET A 137 8.10 -12.34 -8.24
N VAL A 138 8.74 -13.07 -7.32
CA VAL A 138 9.85 -14.00 -7.61
C VAL A 138 10.99 -13.28 -8.35
N GLU A 139 11.17 -11.99 -8.07
CA GLU A 139 12.20 -11.11 -8.62
C GLU A 139 13.10 -10.63 -7.47
N PRO A 140 14.39 -10.36 -7.72
CA PRO A 140 15.32 -9.93 -6.67
C PRO A 140 14.85 -8.63 -5.99
N PRO A 141 15.10 -8.48 -4.67
CA PRO A 141 14.67 -7.30 -3.93
C PRO A 141 15.35 -6.05 -4.48
N THR A 142 14.54 -5.04 -4.77
CA THR A 142 15.00 -3.75 -5.32
C THR A 142 15.28 -2.72 -4.24
N TRP A 143 14.83 -3.00 -3.01
CA TRP A 143 14.92 -2.14 -1.82
C TRP A 143 14.12 -0.84 -1.92
N GLU A 144 13.31 -0.68 -2.97
CA GLU A 144 12.49 0.51 -3.16
C GLU A 144 11.37 0.59 -2.12
N TRP A 145 10.73 -0.54 -1.77
CA TRP A 145 9.71 -0.56 -0.73
C TRP A 145 10.34 -0.33 0.64
N ALA A 146 11.47 -0.98 0.94
CA ALA A 146 12.20 -0.69 2.17
C ALA A 146 12.56 0.81 2.30
N THR A 147 13.03 1.43 1.21
CA THR A 147 13.36 2.85 1.15
C THR A 147 12.13 3.74 1.35
N PHE A 148 11.00 3.39 0.73
CA PHE A 148 9.73 4.10 0.92
C PHE A 148 9.32 4.15 2.40
N PHE A 149 9.30 3.00 3.08
CA PHE A 149 8.91 2.96 4.49
C PHE A 149 9.91 3.69 5.39
N VAL A 150 11.21 3.52 5.17
CA VAL A 150 12.24 4.24 5.95
C VAL A 150 12.11 5.76 5.77
N LEU A 151 11.90 6.24 4.54
CA LEU A 151 11.64 7.64 4.25
C LEU A 151 10.41 8.15 5.03
N HIS A 152 9.30 7.41 5.00
CA HIS A 152 8.09 7.77 5.76
C HIS A 152 8.31 7.75 7.28
N GLY A 153 9.20 6.87 7.77
CA GLY A 153 9.64 6.89 9.16
C GLY A 153 10.36 8.19 9.53
N PHE A 154 11.26 8.68 8.68
CA PHE A 154 11.92 9.98 8.86
C PHE A 154 10.94 11.14 8.75
N LEU A 155 10.04 11.14 7.77
CA LEU A 155 9.04 12.20 7.59
C LEU A 155 8.08 12.27 8.78
N THR A 156 7.59 11.13 9.26
CA THR A 156 6.69 11.06 10.43
C THR A 156 7.42 11.48 11.72
N SER A 157 8.68 11.07 11.89
CA SER A 157 9.51 11.48 13.03
C SER A 157 9.85 12.98 12.98
N GLY A 158 10.10 13.52 11.78
CA GLY A 158 10.31 14.94 11.54
C GLY A 158 9.05 15.76 11.83
N GLU A 159 7.87 15.28 11.42
CA GLU A 159 6.58 15.89 11.77
C GLU A 159 6.38 15.96 13.30
N LEU A 160 6.75 14.89 14.01
CA LEU A 160 6.69 14.84 15.47
C LEU A 160 7.68 15.83 16.12
N CYS A 161 8.90 15.91 15.60
CA CYS A 161 9.92 16.85 16.07
C CYS A 161 9.49 18.30 15.84
N LEU A 162 8.96 18.61 14.65
CA LEU A 162 8.44 19.94 14.32
C LEU A 162 7.34 20.36 15.30
N LYS A 163 6.43 19.43 15.64
CA LYS A 163 5.38 19.65 16.65
C LYS A 163 5.93 19.90 18.05
N TRP A 164 7.10 19.35 18.40
CA TRP A 164 7.74 19.62 19.68
C TRP A 164 8.42 20.99 19.72
N VAL A 165 9.04 21.42 18.62
CA VAL A 165 9.80 22.68 18.55
C VAL A 165 8.89 23.88 18.33
N VAL A 166 7.95 23.77 17.38
CA VAL A 166 7.14 24.90 16.89
C VAL A 166 5.68 24.82 17.38
N GLY A 167 5.30 23.70 18.01
CA GLY A 167 3.91 23.41 18.35
C GLY A 167 3.12 22.87 17.15
N ALA A 168 1.83 22.57 17.35
CA ALA A 168 0.96 22.11 16.27
C ALA A 168 0.59 23.31 15.37
N PRO A 169 1.04 23.34 14.10
CA PRO A 169 0.72 24.45 13.21
C PRO A 169 -0.80 24.50 12.96
N SER A 170 -1.38 25.69 13.06
CA SER A 170 -2.81 25.96 12.87
C SER A 170 -3.21 26.03 11.38
N LEU A 171 -2.92 24.97 10.64
CA LEU A 171 -3.30 24.88 9.22
C LEU A 171 -4.80 24.54 9.08
N PRO A 172 -5.51 25.14 8.11
CA PRO A 172 -6.85 24.70 7.75
C PRO A 172 -6.84 23.23 7.37
N ARG A 173 -7.85 22.47 7.83
CA ARG A 173 -7.93 21.02 7.65
C ARG A 173 -7.70 20.56 6.21
N LEU A 174 -8.30 21.26 5.25
CA LEU A 174 -8.15 20.94 3.82
C LEU A 174 -6.70 21.02 3.37
N VAL A 175 -5.97 22.05 3.79
CA VAL A 175 -4.55 22.24 3.44
C VAL A 175 -3.71 21.09 4.00
N SER A 176 -3.94 20.72 5.26
CA SER A 176 -3.23 19.59 5.90
C SER A 176 -3.50 18.26 5.21
N VAL A 177 -4.75 18.01 4.79
CA VAL A 177 -5.11 16.81 4.02
C VAL A 177 -4.42 16.81 2.67
N LEU A 178 -4.53 17.90 1.91
CA LEU A 178 -3.89 18.00 0.59
C LEU A 178 -2.37 17.84 0.68
N LEU A 179 -1.72 18.45 1.68
CA LEU A 179 -0.30 18.30 1.91
C LEU A 179 0.08 16.83 2.20
N THR A 180 -0.66 16.18 3.10
CA THR A 180 -0.41 14.78 3.47
C THR A 180 -0.59 13.84 2.27
N LEU A 181 -1.67 14.01 1.51
CA LEU A 181 -1.94 13.21 0.33
C LEU A 181 -0.92 13.48 -0.79
N THR A 182 -0.45 14.72 -0.93
CA THR A 182 0.59 15.07 -1.91
C THR A 182 1.90 14.38 -1.55
N VAL A 183 2.35 14.43 -0.29
CA VAL A 183 3.56 13.74 0.15
C VAL A 183 3.42 12.23 -0.07
N MET A 184 2.27 11.66 0.30
CA MET A 184 1.99 10.24 0.08
C MET A 184 2.04 9.87 -1.40
N TYR A 185 1.36 10.64 -2.25
CA TYR A 185 1.29 10.39 -3.68
C TYR A 185 2.66 10.48 -4.35
N VAL A 186 3.42 11.55 -4.09
CA VAL A 186 4.74 11.77 -4.70
C VAL A 186 5.70 10.66 -4.28
N THR A 187 5.75 10.32 -2.99
CA THR A 187 6.63 9.24 -2.51
C THR A 187 6.21 7.86 -3.02
N ALA A 188 4.90 7.59 -3.15
CA ALA A 188 4.41 6.33 -3.69
C ALA A 188 4.66 6.21 -5.19
N ALA A 189 4.44 7.27 -5.97
CA ALA A 189 4.79 7.37 -7.38
C ALA A 189 6.27 7.12 -7.63
N TRP A 190 7.12 7.57 -6.72
CA TRP A 190 8.56 7.43 -6.84
C TRP A 190 9.11 6.08 -6.40
N LEU A 191 8.64 5.51 -5.28
CA LEU A 191 9.28 4.34 -4.67
C LEU A 191 8.35 3.13 -4.51
N PHE A 192 7.04 3.33 -4.47
CA PHE A 192 6.10 2.25 -4.20
C PHE A 192 5.59 1.58 -5.47
N TYR A 193 5.21 2.37 -6.48
CA TYR A 193 4.63 1.86 -7.72
C TYR A 193 5.64 1.34 -8.76
N PRO A 194 6.84 1.93 -8.94
CA PRO A 194 7.77 1.45 -9.96
C PRO A 194 8.09 -0.05 -9.89
N PRO A 195 8.32 -0.69 -8.73
CA PRO A 195 8.59 -2.12 -8.71
C PRO A 195 7.36 -2.95 -9.10
N LEU A 196 6.14 -2.50 -8.77
CA LEU A 196 4.90 -3.15 -9.20
C LEU A 196 4.63 -3.00 -10.70
N MET A 197 5.09 -1.89 -11.29
CA MET A 197 4.95 -1.61 -12.72
C MET A 197 6.02 -2.29 -13.56
N ARG A 198 7.21 -2.51 -12.99
CA ARG A 198 8.31 -3.24 -13.63
C ARG A 198 8.12 -4.75 -13.53
N GLY A 199 7.57 -5.22 -12.42
CA GLY A 199 7.32 -6.62 -12.18
C GLY A 199 6.25 -7.20 -13.10
N SER A 200 6.27 -8.52 -13.26
CA SER A 200 5.28 -9.31 -14.00
C SER A 200 3.90 -9.35 -13.32
N PHE A 201 3.60 -8.43 -12.39
CA PHE A 201 2.36 -8.41 -11.61
C PHE A 201 1.12 -8.44 -12.48
N GLU A 202 1.08 -7.64 -13.56
CA GLU A 202 -0.05 -7.65 -14.50
C GLU A 202 -0.24 -9.03 -15.14
N THR A 203 0.86 -9.70 -15.49
CA THR A 203 0.80 -11.03 -16.13
C THR A 203 0.49 -12.14 -15.14
N MET A 204 1.00 -12.06 -13.91
CA MET A 204 0.78 -13.04 -12.85
C MET A 204 -0.63 -12.93 -12.28
N ALA A 205 -1.08 -11.72 -11.94
CA ALA A 205 -2.45 -11.48 -11.49
C ALA A 205 -3.48 -11.87 -12.56
N ALA A 206 -3.19 -11.61 -13.85
CA ALA A 206 -4.05 -12.05 -14.94
C ALA A 206 -4.03 -13.57 -15.15
N ALA A 207 -2.92 -14.25 -14.85
CA ALA A 207 -2.84 -15.71 -14.92
C ALA A 207 -3.61 -16.37 -13.76
N GLU A 208 -3.45 -15.88 -12.53
CA GLU A 208 -4.14 -16.37 -11.33
C GLU A 208 -5.65 -16.08 -11.37
N LEU A 209 -6.05 -14.90 -11.84
CA LEU A 209 -7.48 -14.62 -12.01
C LEU A 209 -8.11 -15.55 -13.06
N ARG A 210 -7.37 -15.87 -14.12
CA ARG A 210 -7.83 -16.78 -15.17
C ARG A 210 -7.88 -18.23 -14.69
N SER A 211 -6.92 -18.67 -13.86
CA SER A 211 -6.93 -20.00 -13.24
C SER A 211 -8.10 -20.14 -12.26
N ALA A 212 -8.32 -19.14 -11.40
CA ALA A 212 -9.41 -19.14 -10.42
C ALA A 212 -10.80 -19.12 -11.09
N MET A 213 -11.00 -18.28 -12.11
CA MET A 213 -12.26 -18.30 -12.89
C MET A 213 -12.45 -19.63 -13.64
N GLY A 214 -11.38 -20.22 -14.16
CA GLY A 214 -11.40 -21.55 -14.77
C GLY A 214 -11.84 -22.64 -13.78
N ALA A 215 -11.27 -22.64 -12.58
CA ALA A 215 -11.63 -23.57 -11.51
C ALA A 215 -13.10 -23.40 -11.08
N LEU A 216 -13.55 -22.16 -10.85
CA LEU A 216 -14.94 -21.85 -10.51
C LEU A 216 -15.92 -22.27 -11.61
N SER A 217 -15.57 -22.06 -12.89
CA SER A 217 -16.41 -22.50 -14.01
C SER A 217 -16.52 -24.03 -14.06
N THR A 218 -15.43 -24.75 -13.81
CA THR A 218 -15.44 -26.21 -13.77
C THR A 218 -16.28 -26.74 -12.61
N SER A 219 -16.27 -26.07 -11.45
CA SER A 219 -17.06 -26.44 -10.27
C SER A 219 -18.54 -26.08 -10.34
N LEU A 220 -18.93 -25.12 -11.19
CA LEU A 220 -20.34 -24.71 -11.35
C LEU A 220 -21.07 -25.47 -12.48
N PHE A 221 -20.32 -26.14 -13.36
CA PHE A 221 -20.87 -26.93 -14.49
C PHE A 221 -20.67 -28.46 -14.31
N GLN A 222 -20.34 -28.91 -13.10
CA GLN A 222 -20.53 -30.30 -12.62
C GLN A 222 -21.74 -30.36 -11.69
#